data_AF-A0A1M7Q1Z4-F1
#
_entry.id   AF-A0A1M7Q1Z4-F1
#
_cell.length_a   1.000
_cell.length_b   1.000
_cell.length_c   1.000
_cell.angle_alpha   90.00
_cell.angle_beta   90.00
_cell.angle_gamma   90.00
#
_symmetry.space_group_name_H-M   'P 1'
#
loop_
_entity.id
_entity.type
_entity.pdbx_description
1 polymer ?
#
loop_
_entity_poly.entity_id
_entity_poly.type
_entity_poly.pdbx_seq_one_letter_code
_entity_poly.pdbx_strand_id
1 'polypeptide(L)'
;MSTSQKTKYLSTTALSKELKVNVKQVFQILLDNDLVKRVDDNWVLTEKGEKVGTKKKHPKIGEYIAWNENIKNSSIFKTRNEKDVFINATALSNHFGVSKFKINPILSELGFVEKSIKGWTMTTLGKSIGGKQCEYERTGIPYVNWPKSILQNKRLVETMNEIAGKDTEPKEEEETKSSVDFRQKYEAKHRAADGHYVRSRAEMLIDNWLYMSGIVHAYERKLPIEEDVYTDF
;
A
#
# COMPACT_ATOMS: atom_id res chain seq x y z
N MET A 1 16.49 -7.70 50.76
CA MET A 1 16.03 -9.00 50.23
C MET A 1 15.75 -8.83 48.76
N SER A 2 16.59 -9.40 47.89
CA SER A 2 16.46 -9.27 46.44
C SER A 2 15.31 -10.16 45.97
N THR A 3 14.23 -9.56 45.49
CA THR A 3 13.11 -10.27 44.89
C THR A 3 13.59 -10.97 43.61
N SER A 4 13.72 -12.28 43.68
CA SER A 4 14.05 -13.11 42.51
C SER A 4 12.88 -13.03 41.51
N GLN A 5 12.99 -12.14 40.53
CA GLN A 5 12.05 -12.06 39.42
C GLN A 5 12.14 -13.38 38.64
N LYS A 6 11.13 -14.22 38.80
CA LYS A 6 11.00 -15.50 38.09
C LYS A 6 10.98 -15.23 36.58
N THR A 7 12.10 -15.48 35.91
CA THR A 7 12.23 -15.25 34.47
C THR A 7 11.26 -16.14 33.72
N LYS A 8 10.24 -15.55 33.09
CA LYS A 8 9.28 -16.27 32.26
C LYS A 8 9.93 -16.59 30.91
N TYR A 9 9.74 -17.83 30.45
CA TYR A 9 10.26 -18.31 29.18
C TYR A 9 9.13 -18.67 28.23
N LEU A 10 9.29 -18.36 26.94
CA LEU A 10 8.35 -18.63 25.86
C LEU A 10 8.98 -19.56 24.84
N SER A 11 8.25 -20.55 24.34
CA SER A 11 8.71 -21.31 23.16
C SER A 11 8.74 -20.40 21.93
N THR A 12 9.51 -20.75 20.88
CA THR A 12 9.52 -19.97 19.63
C THR A 12 8.12 -19.80 19.03
N THR A 13 7.27 -20.82 19.15
CA THR A 13 5.87 -20.76 18.72
C THR A 13 5.06 -19.77 19.56
N ALA A 14 5.24 -19.75 20.89
CA ALA A 14 4.58 -18.78 21.76
C ALA A 14 5.10 -17.34 21.47
N LEU A 15 6.40 -17.18 21.29
CA LEU A 15 7.04 -15.92 20.93
C LEU A 15 6.47 -15.36 19.61
N SER A 16 6.23 -16.23 18.62
CA SER A 16 5.61 -15.82 17.34
C SER A 16 4.21 -15.24 17.50
N LYS A 17 3.41 -15.78 18.44
CA LYS A 17 2.06 -15.30 18.73
C LYS A 17 2.09 -13.93 19.40
N GLU A 18 2.99 -13.75 20.37
CA GLU A 18 3.20 -12.46 21.05
C GLU A 18 3.68 -11.37 20.07
N LEU A 19 4.60 -11.72 19.16
CA LEU A 19 5.11 -10.79 18.15
C LEU A 19 4.15 -10.56 16.97
N LYS A 20 3.08 -11.35 16.85
CA LYS A 20 2.18 -11.38 15.66
C LYS A 20 2.94 -11.59 14.34
N VAL A 21 3.99 -12.41 14.38
CA VAL A 21 4.85 -12.74 13.22
C VAL A 21 4.72 -14.24 12.93
N ASN A 22 4.85 -14.64 11.65
CA ASN A 22 4.82 -16.05 11.28
C ASN A 22 5.98 -16.82 11.95
N VAL A 23 5.72 -18.01 12.51
CA VAL A 23 6.73 -18.84 13.19
C VAL A 23 7.99 -19.05 12.34
N LYS A 24 7.85 -19.30 11.04
CA LYS A 24 9.00 -19.49 10.13
C LYS A 24 9.86 -18.23 10.04
N GLN A 25 9.23 -17.06 10.02
CA GLN A 25 9.96 -15.78 10.01
C GLN A 25 10.67 -15.53 11.34
N VAL A 26 10.10 -15.92 12.47
CA VAL A 26 10.79 -15.83 13.76
C VAL A 26 12.04 -16.71 13.78
N PHE A 27 11.96 -17.95 13.29
CA PHE A 27 13.15 -18.80 13.14
C PHE A 27 14.20 -18.19 12.20
N GLN A 28 13.77 -17.58 11.08
CA GLN A 28 14.70 -16.90 10.18
C GLN A 28 15.40 -15.72 10.85
N ILE A 29 14.66 -14.86 11.57
CA ILE A 29 15.24 -13.73 12.31
C ILE A 29 16.26 -14.23 13.35
N LEU A 30 15.94 -15.30 14.06
CA LEU A 30 16.84 -15.90 15.05
C LEU A 30 18.10 -16.49 14.39
N LEU A 31 17.97 -17.08 13.20
CA LEU A 31 19.08 -17.63 12.42
C LEU A 31 19.97 -16.51 11.86
N ASP A 32 19.38 -15.47 11.26
CA ASP A 32 20.10 -14.32 10.68
C ASP A 32 20.88 -13.54 11.75
N ASN A 33 20.41 -13.57 12.99
CA ASN A 33 21.09 -12.97 14.15
C ASN A 33 21.99 -13.96 14.91
N ASP A 34 22.26 -15.14 14.35
CA ASP A 34 23.19 -16.13 14.91
C ASP A 34 22.81 -16.57 16.34
N LEU A 35 21.52 -16.63 16.67
CA LEU A 35 20.99 -17.13 17.95
C LEU A 35 20.63 -18.61 17.90
N VAL A 36 20.30 -19.11 16.70
CA VAL A 36 20.07 -20.52 16.44
C VAL A 36 20.82 -20.95 15.20
N LYS A 37 21.17 -22.22 15.14
CA LYS A 37 21.69 -22.89 13.94
C LYS A 37 20.93 -24.19 13.71
N ARG A 38 20.99 -24.70 12.48
CA ARG A 38 20.35 -25.96 12.11
C ARG A 38 21.42 -27.05 12.04
N VAL A 39 21.26 -28.11 12.83
CA VAL A 39 22.16 -29.28 12.88
C VAL A 39 21.28 -30.52 12.87
N ASP A 40 21.53 -31.45 11.93
CA ASP A 40 20.76 -32.69 11.76
C ASP A 40 19.24 -32.46 11.76
N ASP A 41 18.80 -31.50 10.94
CA ASP A 41 17.42 -31.04 10.83
C ASP A 41 16.76 -30.44 12.09
N ASN A 42 17.53 -30.29 13.17
CA ASN A 42 17.07 -29.73 14.43
C ASN A 42 17.60 -28.32 14.67
N TRP A 43 16.77 -27.48 15.27
CA TRP A 43 17.18 -26.15 15.73
C TRP A 43 17.94 -26.28 17.04
N VAL A 44 19.18 -25.80 17.06
CA VAL A 44 20.02 -25.78 18.26
C VAL A 44 20.48 -24.35 18.55
N LEU A 45 20.62 -24.02 19.84
CA LEU A 45 21.14 -22.73 20.27
C LEU A 45 22.63 -22.62 19.91
N THR A 46 23.05 -21.41 19.54
CA THR A 46 24.45 -21.00 19.46
C THR A 46 24.92 -20.45 20.80
N GLU A 47 26.21 -20.17 20.96
CA GLU A 47 26.75 -19.52 22.16
C GLU A 47 26.07 -18.17 22.47
N LYS A 48 25.67 -17.41 21.43
CA LYS A 48 24.88 -16.17 21.59
C LYS A 48 23.44 -16.49 22.01
N GLY A 49 22.84 -17.51 21.41
CA GLY A 49 21.50 -17.97 21.73
C GLY A 49 21.33 -18.40 23.18
N GLU A 50 22.31 -19.10 23.75
CA GLU A 50 22.28 -19.58 25.14
C GLU A 50 22.28 -18.44 26.18
N LYS A 51 22.72 -17.24 25.81
CA LYS A 51 22.66 -16.06 26.70
C LYS A 51 21.25 -15.52 26.87
N VAL A 52 20.36 -15.73 25.90
CA VAL A 52 19.00 -15.16 25.84
C VAL A 52 17.90 -16.21 25.79
N GLY A 53 18.28 -17.48 25.63
CA GLY A 53 17.39 -18.64 25.56
C GLY A 53 17.99 -19.86 26.25
N THR A 54 17.18 -20.90 26.41
CA THR A 54 17.56 -22.14 27.07
C THR A 54 16.82 -23.32 26.44
N LYS A 55 17.31 -24.54 26.64
CA LYS A 55 16.61 -25.76 26.22
C LYS A 55 15.69 -26.24 27.35
N LYS A 56 14.43 -26.50 27.04
CA LYS A 56 13.46 -27.09 27.98
C LYS A 56 12.92 -28.40 27.43
N LYS A 57 12.54 -29.30 28.34
CA LYS A 57 11.86 -30.57 28.03
C LYS A 57 10.37 -30.46 28.32
N HIS A 58 9.54 -30.93 27.39
CA HIS A 58 8.11 -31.11 27.61
C HIS A 58 7.72 -32.56 27.32
N PRO A 59 6.93 -33.24 28.19
CA PRO A 59 6.60 -34.66 28.04
C PRO A 59 5.98 -35.06 26.70
N LYS A 60 5.23 -34.15 26.06
CA LYS A 60 4.55 -34.43 24.78
C LYS A 60 5.32 -34.03 23.51
N ILE A 61 6.27 -33.09 23.62
CA ILE A 61 6.88 -32.41 22.46
C ILE A 61 8.40 -32.69 22.39
N GLY A 62 8.99 -33.18 23.48
CA GLY A 62 10.43 -33.39 23.58
C GLY A 62 11.18 -32.14 23.98
N GLU A 63 12.44 -32.05 23.56
CA GLU A 63 13.29 -30.89 23.78
C GLU A 63 12.92 -29.75 22.84
N TYR A 64 12.82 -28.52 23.37
CA TYR A 64 12.55 -27.33 22.59
C TYR A 64 13.32 -26.13 23.11
N ILE A 65 13.54 -25.15 22.23
CA ILE A 65 14.16 -23.88 22.58
C ILE A 65 13.12 -22.95 23.21
N ALA A 66 13.44 -22.44 24.39
CA ALA A 66 12.64 -21.49 25.15
C ALA A 66 13.42 -20.19 25.35
N TRP A 67 12.82 -19.07 25.02
CA TRP A 67 13.43 -17.74 25.08
C TRP A 67 12.97 -16.98 26.29
N ASN A 68 13.84 -16.19 26.91
CA ASN A 68 13.42 -15.24 27.92
C ASN A 68 12.37 -14.29 27.30
N GLU A 69 11.25 -14.05 27.99
CA GLU A 69 10.18 -13.17 27.50
C GLU A 69 10.69 -11.78 27.07
N ASN A 70 11.75 -11.27 27.70
CA ASN A 70 12.35 -9.98 27.37
C ASN A 70 12.96 -9.94 25.96
N ILE A 71 13.21 -11.08 25.32
CA ILE A 71 13.74 -11.14 23.96
C ILE A 71 12.83 -10.42 22.96
N LYS A 72 11.51 -10.38 23.23
CA LYS A 72 10.53 -9.70 22.36
C LYS A 72 10.80 -8.20 22.20
N ASN A 73 11.52 -7.60 23.15
CA ASN A 73 11.88 -6.18 23.14
C ASN A 73 13.21 -5.90 22.43
N SER A 74 13.95 -6.95 22.02
CA SER A 74 15.24 -6.84 21.35
C SER A 74 15.12 -6.17 19.98
N SER A 75 16.16 -5.42 19.59
CA SER A 75 16.24 -4.77 18.27
C SER A 75 16.11 -5.74 17.10
N ILE A 76 16.49 -7.01 17.30
CA ILE A 76 16.38 -8.07 16.28
C ILE A 76 14.94 -8.29 15.80
N PHE A 77 13.95 -8.05 16.66
CA PHE A 77 12.52 -8.16 16.29
C PHE A 77 11.88 -6.81 15.96
N LYS A 78 12.54 -5.70 16.31
CA LYS A 78 12.13 -4.34 15.90
C LYS A 78 12.55 -4.03 14.47
N THR A 79 13.55 -4.75 13.95
CA THR A 79 14.09 -4.57 12.61
C THR A 79 13.36 -5.45 11.60
N ARG A 80 12.06 -5.22 11.39
CA ARG A 80 11.66 -5.12 9.99
C ARG A 80 12.07 -3.72 9.61
N ASN A 81 13.21 -3.56 8.94
CA ASN A 81 13.45 -2.32 8.22
C ASN A 81 12.17 -2.04 7.43
N GLU A 82 11.46 -0.97 7.75
CA GLU A 82 10.25 -0.62 6.99
C GLU A 82 10.56 -0.44 5.51
N LYS A 83 11.83 -0.16 5.20
CA LYS A 83 12.44 -0.13 3.87
C LYS A 83 12.35 -1.46 3.10
N ASP A 84 12.32 -2.59 3.79
CA ASP A 84 12.24 -3.94 3.18
C ASP A 84 10.79 -4.48 3.10
N VAL A 85 9.82 -3.73 3.63
CA VAL A 85 8.41 -4.11 3.53
C VAL A 85 7.85 -3.60 2.20
N PHE A 86 7.67 -4.53 1.29
CA PHE A 86 6.97 -4.29 0.04
C PHE A 86 5.44 -4.36 0.24
N ILE A 87 4.73 -3.42 -0.37
CA ILE A 87 3.27 -3.31 -0.40
C ILE A 87 2.75 -3.53 -1.82
N ASN A 88 1.57 -4.12 -1.94
CA ASN A 88 0.92 -4.40 -3.23
C ASN A 88 -0.15 -3.35 -3.56
N ALA A 89 -0.75 -3.46 -4.75
CA ALA A 89 -1.84 -2.57 -5.19
C ALA A 89 -3.04 -2.55 -4.22
N THR A 90 -3.37 -3.66 -3.57
CA THR A 90 -4.45 -3.72 -2.57
C THR A 90 -4.12 -2.92 -1.32
N ALA A 91 -2.87 -2.98 -0.85
CA ALA A 91 -2.41 -2.18 0.27
C ALA A 91 -2.39 -0.69 -0.06
N LEU A 92 -1.98 -0.31 -1.28
CA LEU A 92 -2.10 1.07 -1.78
C LEU A 92 -3.57 1.54 -1.81
N SER A 93 -4.47 0.70 -2.32
CA SER A 93 -5.92 0.96 -2.35
C SER A 93 -6.46 1.29 -0.96
N ASN A 94 -6.15 0.45 0.03
CA ASN A 94 -6.58 0.65 1.41
C ASN A 94 -5.99 1.94 2.02
N HIS A 95 -4.74 2.27 1.69
CA HIS A 95 -4.07 3.46 2.20
C HIS A 95 -4.70 4.75 1.66
N PHE A 96 -4.91 4.84 0.34
CA PHE A 96 -5.44 6.06 -0.29
C PHE A 96 -6.97 6.17 -0.26
N GLY A 97 -7.68 5.09 0.06
CA GLY A 97 -9.14 5.02 -0.03
C GLY A 97 -9.65 5.01 -1.47
N VAL A 98 -8.80 4.62 -2.41
CA VAL A 98 -9.11 4.54 -3.85
C VAL A 98 -9.42 3.10 -4.20
N SER A 99 -10.40 2.87 -5.08
CA SER A 99 -10.77 1.53 -5.53
C SER A 99 -9.57 0.74 -6.08
N LYS A 100 -9.44 -0.53 -5.68
CA LYS A 100 -8.37 -1.44 -6.13
C LYS A 100 -8.25 -1.56 -7.65
N PHE A 101 -9.34 -1.35 -8.37
CA PHE A 101 -9.37 -1.39 -9.83
C PHE A 101 -8.74 -0.16 -10.49
N LYS A 102 -8.64 0.96 -9.76
CA LYS A 102 -8.04 2.22 -10.24
C LYS A 102 -6.54 2.33 -9.95
N ILE A 103 -6.01 1.59 -8.97
CA ILE A 103 -4.61 1.73 -8.55
C ILE A 103 -3.62 1.47 -9.69
N ASN A 104 -3.72 0.34 -10.38
CA ASN A 104 -2.77 0.04 -11.45
C ASN A 104 -2.92 0.97 -12.67
N PRO A 105 -4.14 1.35 -13.10
CA PRO A 105 -4.31 2.45 -14.07
C PRO A 105 -3.60 3.74 -13.67
N ILE A 106 -3.73 4.20 -12.42
CA ILE A 106 -3.04 5.41 -11.91
C ILE A 106 -1.52 5.24 -11.95
N LEU A 107 -1.01 4.10 -11.47
CA LEU A 107 0.42 3.79 -11.54
C LEU A 107 0.90 3.74 -13.00
N SER A 108 0.03 3.35 -13.94
CA SER A 108 0.35 3.30 -15.37
C SER A 108 0.41 4.68 -16.01
N GLU A 109 -0.52 5.56 -15.64
CA GLU A 109 -0.53 6.96 -16.05
C GLU A 109 0.73 7.68 -15.58
N LEU A 110 1.14 7.45 -14.34
CA LEU A 110 2.41 7.95 -13.79
C LEU A 110 3.65 7.28 -14.38
N GLY A 111 3.47 6.32 -15.29
CA GLY A 111 4.53 5.60 -15.99
C GLY A 111 5.30 4.62 -15.12
N PHE A 112 4.77 4.20 -13.96
CA PHE A 112 5.42 3.26 -13.05
C PHE A 112 5.20 1.79 -13.45
N VAL A 113 4.05 1.50 -14.05
CA VAL A 113 3.71 0.18 -14.62
C VAL A 113 3.15 0.34 -16.02
N GLU A 114 3.01 -0.76 -16.73
CA GLU A 114 2.31 -0.82 -18.02
C GLU A 114 1.44 -2.08 -18.08
N LYS A 115 0.40 -2.03 -18.92
CA LYS A 115 -0.51 -3.15 -19.10
C LYS A 115 0.15 -4.20 -20.00
N SER A 116 0.30 -5.42 -19.49
CA SER A 116 0.79 -6.57 -20.27
C SER A 116 -0.37 -7.40 -20.83
N ILE A 117 -0.07 -8.46 -21.59
CA ILE A 117 -1.05 -9.43 -22.12
C ILE A 117 -1.96 -9.94 -20.99
N LYS A 118 -1.36 -10.20 -19.81
CA LYS A 118 -2.06 -10.45 -18.56
C LYS A 118 -1.34 -9.71 -17.44
N GLY A 119 -2.10 -9.13 -16.51
CA GLY A 119 -1.52 -8.44 -15.36
C GLY A 119 -0.80 -7.14 -15.72
N TRP A 120 0.21 -6.80 -14.92
CA TRP A 120 0.92 -5.52 -15.00
C TRP A 120 2.42 -5.74 -14.90
N THR A 121 3.17 -5.10 -15.80
CA THR A 121 4.63 -5.15 -15.85
C THR A 121 5.22 -3.83 -15.41
N MET A 122 6.39 -3.90 -14.79
CA MET A 122 7.10 -2.73 -14.26
C MET A 122 7.91 -2.04 -15.37
N THR A 123 7.81 -0.71 -15.43
CA THR A 123 8.60 0.10 -16.36
C THR A 123 10.00 0.41 -15.80
N THR A 124 10.86 1.01 -16.62
CA THR A 124 12.17 1.55 -16.18
C THR A 124 12.02 2.58 -15.06
N LEU A 125 11.00 3.46 -15.13
CA LEU A 125 10.72 4.46 -14.10
C LEU A 125 10.25 3.77 -12.80
N GLY A 126 9.35 2.79 -12.89
CA GLY A 126 8.92 1.99 -11.75
C GLY A 126 10.09 1.31 -11.03
N LYS A 127 11.04 0.76 -11.80
CA LYS A 127 12.27 0.17 -11.25
C LYS A 127 13.13 1.22 -10.53
N SER A 128 13.24 2.43 -11.07
CA SER A 128 14.05 3.50 -10.48
C SER A 128 13.55 3.98 -9.10
N ILE A 129 12.23 3.89 -8.86
CA ILE A 129 11.62 4.21 -7.55
C ILE A 129 11.56 3.01 -6.61
N GLY A 130 12.23 1.90 -6.96
CA GLY A 130 12.39 0.72 -6.12
C GLY A 130 11.30 -0.33 -6.27
N GLY A 131 10.47 -0.28 -7.32
CA GLY A 131 9.48 -1.31 -7.60
C GLY A 131 10.12 -2.70 -7.79
N LYS A 132 9.36 -3.74 -7.45
CA LYS A 132 9.75 -5.14 -7.61
C LYS A 132 8.71 -5.91 -8.41
N GLN A 133 9.12 -6.44 -9.56
CA GLN A 133 8.31 -7.34 -10.36
C GLN A 133 8.17 -8.70 -9.66
N CYS A 134 6.96 -9.23 -9.63
CA CYS A 134 6.61 -10.54 -9.12
C CYS A 134 5.63 -11.23 -10.08
N GLU A 135 5.41 -12.53 -9.86
CA GLU A 135 4.48 -13.35 -10.62
C GLU A 135 3.73 -14.28 -9.68
N TYR A 136 2.45 -14.51 -9.95
CA TYR A 136 1.66 -15.48 -9.18
C TYR A 136 2.07 -16.90 -9.56
N GLU A 137 2.62 -17.66 -8.60
CA GLU A 137 3.14 -19.03 -8.81
C GLU A 137 2.19 -19.95 -9.59
N ARG A 138 0.87 -19.85 -9.33
CA ARG A 138 -0.13 -20.72 -9.97
C ARG A 138 -0.54 -20.29 -11.37
N THR A 139 -0.56 -18.98 -11.66
CA THR A 139 -1.15 -18.45 -12.90
C THR A 139 -0.13 -17.79 -13.83
N GLY A 140 1.09 -17.55 -13.36
CA GLY A 140 2.13 -16.80 -14.07
C GLY A 140 1.77 -15.34 -14.33
N ILE A 141 0.69 -14.82 -13.73
CA ILE A 141 0.25 -13.45 -14.01
C ILE A 141 1.22 -12.48 -13.32
N PRO A 142 1.83 -11.53 -14.05
CA PRO A 142 2.76 -10.57 -13.49
C PRO A 142 2.03 -9.49 -12.66
N TYR A 143 2.67 -9.10 -11.57
CA TYR A 143 2.25 -7.98 -10.72
C TYR A 143 3.46 -7.27 -10.10
N VAL A 144 3.27 -6.03 -9.65
CA VAL A 144 4.35 -5.21 -9.11
C VAL A 144 4.07 -4.89 -7.64
N ASN A 145 5.11 -5.01 -6.82
CA ASN A 145 5.13 -4.57 -5.44
C ASN A 145 6.03 -3.34 -5.28
N TRP A 146 5.73 -2.52 -4.28
CA TRP A 146 6.40 -1.25 -4.05
C TRP A 146 6.96 -1.17 -2.64
N PRO A 147 8.11 -0.51 -2.41
CA PRO A 147 8.56 -0.21 -1.06
C PRO A 147 7.59 0.78 -0.42
N LYS A 148 7.43 0.74 0.91
CA LYS A 148 6.57 1.69 1.64
C LYS A 148 6.87 3.17 1.36
N SER A 149 8.11 3.51 0.96
CA SER A 149 8.49 4.87 0.56
C SER A 149 7.66 5.43 -0.60
N ILE A 150 7.02 4.58 -1.41
CA ILE A 150 6.14 5.04 -2.49
C ILE A 150 4.97 5.87 -1.96
N LEU A 151 4.54 5.63 -0.72
CA LEU A 151 3.44 6.37 -0.09
C LEU A 151 3.78 7.86 0.12
N GLN A 152 5.06 8.20 0.06
CA GLN A 152 5.58 9.58 0.18
C GLN A 152 5.94 10.17 -1.19
N ASN A 153 5.74 9.44 -2.29
CA ASN A 153 6.00 9.96 -3.62
C ASN A 153 5.01 11.09 -3.93
N LYS A 154 5.53 12.32 -4.04
CA LYS A 154 4.74 13.55 -4.21
C LYS A 154 3.72 13.44 -5.35
N ARG A 155 4.16 13.02 -6.54
CA ARG A 155 3.29 12.90 -7.72
C ARG A 155 2.17 11.89 -7.51
N LEU A 156 2.48 10.73 -6.93
CA LEU A 156 1.47 9.72 -6.63
C LEU A 156 0.42 10.25 -5.65
N VAL A 157 0.84 10.94 -4.59
CA VAL A 157 -0.08 11.49 -3.58
C VAL A 157 -1.00 12.54 -4.19
N GLU A 158 -0.44 13.46 -4.99
CA GLU A 158 -1.20 14.49 -5.70
C GLU A 158 -2.27 13.86 -6.60
N THR A 159 -1.89 12.95 -7.50
CA THR A 159 -2.83 12.26 -8.40
C THR A 159 -3.91 11.46 -7.65
N MET A 160 -3.55 10.81 -6.54
CA MET A 160 -4.53 10.08 -5.72
C MET A 160 -5.56 11.01 -5.07
N ASN A 161 -5.16 12.22 -4.67
CA ASN A 161 -6.06 13.22 -4.08
C ASN A 161 -6.97 13.87 -5.13
N GLU A 162 -6.43 14.19 -6.31
CA GLU A 162 -7.18 14.70 -7.45
C GLU A 162 -8.28 13.72 -7.87
N ILE A 163 -7.95 12.44 -8.03
CA ILE A 163 -8.91 11.40 -8.43
C ILE A 163 -9.95 11.13 -7.33
N ALA A 164 -9.58 11.28 -6.06
CA ALA A 164 -10.51 11.16 -4.94
C ALA A 164 -11.41 12.40 -4.77
N GLY A 165 -11.10 13.50 -5.44
CA GLY A 165 -11.82 14.77 -5.34
C GLY A 165 -11.68 15.42 -3.97
N LYS A 166 -10.51 15.32 -3.34
CA LYS A 166 -10.23 15.89 -2.01
C LYS A 166 -9.76 17.35 -2.06
N ASP A 167 -9.22 17.81 -3.18
CA ASP A 167 -8.66 19.16 -3.33
C ASP A 167 -9.69 20.24 -3.72
N THR A 168 -10.95 19.85 -3.88
CA THR A 168 -12.04 20.76 -4.27
C THR A 168 -13.16 20.71 -3.24
N GLU A 169 -12.98 21.38 -2.10
CA GLU A 169 -14.12 21.87 -1.32
C GLU A 169 -14.38 23.34 -1.69
N PRO A 170 -15.43 23.65 -2.45
CA PRO A 170 -15.92 25.01 -2.58
C PRO A 170 -16.62 25.39 -1.26
N LYS A 171 -16.33 26.59 -0.76
CA LYS A 171 -17.16 27.24 0.27
C LYS A 171 -18.60 27.39 -0.25
N GLU A 172 -19.55 27.20 0.66
CA GLU A 172 -21.00 27.30 0.45
C GLU A 172 -21.38 28.49 -0.45
N GLU A 173 -22.18 28.23 -1.49
CA GLU A 173 -22.67 29.24 -2.42
C GLU A 173 -23.91 29.94 -1.84
N GLU A 174 -23.86 31.26 -1.69
CA GLU A 174 -25.02 32.08 -1.38
C GLU A 174 -26.00 32.12 -2.57
N GLU A 175 -27.26 31.75 -2.32
CA GLU A 175 -28.33 31.82 -3.31
C GLU A 175 -28.64 33.27 -3.70
N THR A 176 -28.03 33.76 -4.78
CA THR A 176 -28.46 35.01 -5.41
C THR A 176 -29.49 34.74 -6.51
N LYS A 177 -30.74 35.10 -6.23
CA LYS A 177 -31.85 35.12 -7.21
C LYS A 177 -31.65 36.27 -8.19
N SER A 178 -31.01 36.02 -9.31
CA SER A 178 -31.12 36.87 -10.50
C SER A 178 -31.05 36.02 -11.78
N SER A 179 -31.57 36.57 -12.89
CA SER A 179 -31.67 35.95 -14.21
C SER A 179 -30.31 35.80 -14.91
N VAL A 180 -29.34 35.26 -14.20
CA VAL A 180 -27.97 35.06 -14.69
C VAL A 180 -27.94 33.77 -15.50
N ASP A 181 -27.23 33.78 -16.64
CA ASP A 181 -26.97 32.57 -17.43
C ASP A 181 -26.42 31.45 -16.53
N PHE A 182 -26.88 30.20 -16.74
CA PHE A 182 -26.55 29.05 -15.88
C PHE A 182 -25.04 28.91 -15.66
N ARG A 183 -24.24 29.22 -16.70
CA ARG A 183 -22.78 29.16 -16.67
C ARG A 183 -22.12 30.23 -15.80
N GLN A 184 -22.77 31.38 -15.62
CA GLN A 184 -22.32 32.44 -14.73
C GLN A 184 -22.77 32.17 -13.29
N LYS A 185 -23.91 31.49 -13.11
CA LYS A 185 -24.37 31.05 -11.78
C LYS A 185 -23.48 29.96 -11.20
N TYR A 186 -23.07 28.99 -12.02
CA TYR A 186 -22.24 27.86 -11.60
C TYR A 186 -20.87 27.93 -12.28
N GLU A 187 -19.93 28.55 -11.57
CA GLU A 187 -18.55 28.71 -12.04
C GLU A 187 -17.79 27.38 -12.06
N ALA A 188 -16.99 27.15 -13.11
CA ALA A 188 -16.18 25.95 -13.26
C ALA A 188 -14.95 25.97 -12.33
N LYS A 189 -15.15 25.57 -11.07
CA LYS A 189 -14.12 25.62 -10.01
C LYS A 189 -13.40 24.29 -9.79
N HIS A 190 -13.96 23.18 -10.24
CA HIS A 190 -13.41 21.85 -9.99
C HIS A 190 -12.46 21.45 -11.09
N ARG A 191 -11.21 21.13 -10.75
CA ARG A 191 -10.23 20.69 -11.75
C ARG A 191 -10.22 19.16 -11.86
N ALA A 192 -10.48 18.64 -13.05
CA ALA A 192 -10.36 17.23 -13.37
C ALA A 192 -8.90 16.83 -13.69
N ALA A 193 -8.63 15.52 -13.70
CA ALA A 193 -7.30 14.92 -13.83
C ALA A 193 -6.69 15.15 -15.22
N ASP A 194 -7.52 15.29 -16.27
CA ASP A 194 -7.07 15.61 -17.63
C ASP A 194 -6.84 17.12 -17.86
N GLY A 195 -7.22 17.94 -16.89
CA GLY A 195 -7.07 19.38 -16.91
C GLY A 195 -8.35 20.17 -17.16
N HIS A 196 -9.51 19.54 -17.40
CA HIS A 196 -10.78 20.26 -17.49
C HIS A 196 -11.14 20.98 -16.18
N TYR A 197 -11.81 22.13 -16.32
CA TYR A 197 -12.47 22.80 -15.21
C TYR A 197 -13.97 22.58 -15.34
N VAL A 198 -14.57 21.96 -14.33
CA VAL A 198 -15.98 21.56 -14.30
C VAL A 198 -16.72 22.22 -13.15
N ARG A 199 -18.05 22.21 -13.22
CA ARG A 199 -18.92 23.01 -12.34
C ARG A 199 -19.32 22.29 -11.08
N SER A 200 -19.26 20.97 -11.08
CA SER A 200 -19.64 20.17 -9.92
C SER A 200 -18.65 19.05 -9.62
N ARG A 201 -18.63 18.63 -8.36
CA ARG A 201 -17.87 17.44 -7.94
C ARG A 201 -18.32 16.17 -8.67
N ALA A 202 -19.60 16.07 -9.05
CA ALA A 202 -20.11 14.92 -9.80
C ALA A 202 -19.53 14.88 -11.22
N GLU A 203 -19.54 16.03 -11.93
CA GLU A 203 -18.88 16.18 -13.23
C GLU A 203 -17.41 15.78 -13.15
N MET A 204 -16.67 16.29 -12.16
CA MET A 204 -15.24 15.98 -12.00
C MET A 204 -14.98 14.48 -11.82
N LEU A 205 -15.85 13.78 -11.09
CA LEU A 205 -15.73 12.32 -10.90
C LEU A 205 -16.04 11.54 -12.18
N ILE A 206 -16.97 12.03 -13.01
CA ILE A 206 -17.30 11.43 -14.32
C ILE A 206 -16.15 11.67 -15.29
N ASP A 207 -15.66 12.89 -15.40
CA ASP A 207 -14.50 13.29 -16.20
C ASP A 207 -13.28 12.40 -15.89
N ASN A 208 -12.88 12.38 -14.60
CA ASN A 208 -11.79 11.56 -14.12
C ASN A 208 -11.99 10.08 -14.47
N TRP A 209 -13.23 9.58 -14.47
CA TRP A 209 -13.50 8.21 -14.87
C TRP A 209 -13.32 7.99 -16.37
N LEU A 210 -13.82 8.90 -17.22
CA LEU A 210 -13.66 8.83 -18.68
C LEU A 210 -12.18 8.89 -19.07
N TYR A 211 -11.44 9.85 -18.52
CA TYR A 211 -10.00 10.00 -18.73
C TYR A 211 -9.22 8.75 -18.30
N MET A 212 -9.39 8.29 -17.06
CA MET A 212 -8.70 7.09 -16.55
C MET A 212 -9.09 5.80 -17.28
N SER A 213 -10.23 5.79 -17.97
CA SER A 213 -10.69 4.66 -18.78
C SER A 213 -10.15 4.72 -20.22
N GLY A 214 -9.44 5.79 -20.59
CA GLY A 214 -8.97 6.04 -21.95
C GLY A 214 -10.11 6.32 -22.93
N ILE A 215 -11.27 6.77 -22.43
CA ILE A 215 -12.42 7.10 -23.26
C ILE A 215 -12.28 8.56 -23.70
N VAL A 216 -12.22 8.75 -25.02
CA VAL A 216 -12.23 10.08 -25.63
C VAL A 216 -13.59 10.71 -25.36
N HIS A 217 -13.58 11.91 -24.79
CA HIS A 217 -14.77 12.68 -24.44
C HIS A 217 -14.52 14.16 -24.74
N ALA A 218 -15.56 14.99 -24.73
CA ALA A 218 -15.50 16.41 -25.07
C ALA A 218 -16.28 17.25 -24.05
N TYR A 219 -15.56 18.11 -23.33
CA TYR A 219 -16.14 19.07 -22.40
C TYR A 219 -16.39 20.42 -23.08
N GLU A 220 -17.57 21.01 -22.86
CA GLU A 220 -17.96 22.34 -23.38
C GLU A 220 -17.81 22.51 -24.90
N ARG A 221 -17.98 21.44 -25.67
CA ARG A 221 -17.98 21.51 -27.13
C ARG A 221 -19.36 21.91 -27.63
N LYS A 222 -19.44 23.00 -28.40
CA LYS A 222 -20.69 23.39 -29.08
C LYS A 222 -21.12 22.31 -30.07
N LEU A 223 -22.38 21.91 -29.99
CA LEU A 223 -22.98 20.96 -30.93
C LEU A 223 -23.22 21.64 -32.29
N PRO A 224 -23.13 20.90 -33.41
CA PRO A 224 -23.33 21.45 -34.75
C PRO A 224 -24.83 21.58 -35.07
N ILE A 225 -25.57 22.31 -34.24
CA ILE A 225 -27.00 22.63 -34.37
C ILE A 225 -27.19 24.15 -34.21
N GLU A 226 -28.39 24.64 -34.56
CA GLU A 226 -28.69 26.07 -34.50
C GLU A 226 -28.72 26.60 -33.06
N GLU A 227 -29.18 25.76 -32.13
CA GLU A 227 -29.26 26.10 -30.72
C GLU A 227 -27.86 26.17 -30.07
N ASP A 228 -27.69 27.10 -29.12
CA ASP A 228 -26.47 27.25 -28.32
C ASP A 228 -26.38 26.17 -27.21
N VAL A 229 -26.22 24.92 -27.64
CA VAL A 229 -26.08 23.74 -26.77
C VAL A 229 -24.64 23.24 -26.80
N TYR A 230 -24.15 22.84 -25.63
CA TYR A 230 -22.78 22.39 -25.41
C TYR A 230 -22.80 21.03 -24.72
N THR A 231 -21.78 20.21 -24.96
CA THR A 231 -21.64 18.91 -24.29
C THR A 231 -21.16 19.04 -22.86
N ASP A 232 -21.65 18.15 -22.01
CA ASP A 232 -21.13 17.97 -20.66
C ASP A 232 -19.92 17.02 -20.64
N PHE A 233 -19.91 15.99 -21.51
CA PHE A 233 -18.80 15.04 -21.77
C PHE A 233 -18.93 14.43 -23.17
#